data_AF-A0A3D4JV52-F1
#
_entry.id   AF-A0A3D4JV52-F1
#
_cell.length_a   1.000
_cell.length_b   1.000
_cell.length_c   1.000
_cell.angle_alpha   90.00
_cell.angle_beta   90.00
_cell.angle_gamma   90.00
#
_symmetry.space_group_name_H-M   'P 1'
#
loop_
_entity.id
_entity.type
_entity.pdbx_description
1 polymer ?
#
loop_
_entity_poly.entity_id
_entity_poly.type
_entity_poly.pdbx_seq_one_letter_code
_entity_poly.pdbx_strand_id
1 'polypeptide(L)'
;NNGKYLVDGKKINSFTNEEEAEVKLTHVVPFLLEDKLKERGAKFEKSGLWQVHAVSDQRVITGQNPQSAKSVGEEILKELKK
;
A
#
# COMPACT_ATOMS: atom_id res chain seq x y z
N ASN A 1 -22.82 -2.32 -8.58
CA ASN A 1 -21.45 -1.75 -8.70
C ASN A 1 -21.61 -0.33 -9.22
N ASN A 2 -20.98 0.67 -8.60
CA ASN A 2 -21.10 2.10 -8.93
C ASN A 2 -19.96 2.64 -9.81
N GLY A 3 -19.08 1.77 -10.32
CA GLY A 3 -17.98 2.15 -11.22
C GLY A 3 -16.74 2.74 -10.52
N LYS A 4 -16.75 2.86 -9.18
CA LYS A 4 -15.61 3.37 -8.42
C LYS A 4 -14.59 2.28 -8.13
N TYR A 5 -13.32 2.67 -8.08
CA TYR A 5 -12.25 1.77 -7.62
C TYR A 5 -12.43 1.44 -6.13
N LEU A 6 -12.05 0.23 -5.72
CA LEU A 6 -12.12 -0.20 -4.32
C LEU A 6 -11.22 0.65 -3.39
N VAL A 7 -10.19 1.27 -3.95
CA VAL A 7 -9.23 2.13 -3.24
C VAL A 7 -9.66 3.60 -3.17
N ASP A 8 -10.73 4.00 -3.87
CA ASP A 8 -11.19 5.40 -3.90
C ASP A 8 -11.54 5.88 -2.47
N GLY A 9 -10.82 6.89 -2.00
CA GLY A 9 -10.99 7.51 -0.68
C GLY A 9 -10.41 6.72 0.50
N LYS A 10 -9.81 5.55 0.27
CA LYS A 10 -9.22 4.67 1.29
C LYS A 10 -7.79 5.05 1.62
N LYS A 11 -7.43 4.98 2.91
CA LYS A 11 -6.04 5.03 3.34
C LYS A 11 -5.37 3.71 3.00
N ILE A 12 -4.29 3.76 2.24
CA ILE A 12 -3.52 2.57 1.85
C ILE A 12 -2.04 2.93 1.69
N ASN A 13 -1.23 1.90 1.52
CA ASN A 13 0.15 2.00 1.06
C ASN A 13 0.47 0.87 0.07
N SER A 14 1.67 0.92 -0.48
CA SER A 14 2.29 -0.10 -1.31
C SER A 14 3.79 0.12 -1.30
N PHE A 15 4.54 -0.68 -2.07
CA PHE A 15 5.93 -0.36 -2.40
C PHE A 15 5.99 1.05 -2.98
N THR A 16 6.90 1.88 -2.47
CA THR A 16 6.94 3.30 -2.83
C THR A 16 7.72 3.51 -4.12
N ASN A 17 7.50 4.64 -4.78
CA ASN A 17 8.28 5.01 -5.97
C ASN A 17 9.78 5.11 -5.64
N GLU A 18 10.12 5.57 -4.43
CA GLU A 18 11.51 5.66 -3.99
C GLU A 18 12.13 4.27 -3.79
N GLU A 19 11.38 3.30 -3.24
CA GLU A 19 11.86 1.91 -3.10
C GLU A 19 12.02 1.26 -4.49
N GLU A 20 11.10 1.52 -5.43
CA GLU A 20 11.20 1.05 -6.83
C GLU A 20 12.43 1.63 -7.56
N ALA A 21 12.74 2.91 -7.32
CA ALA A 21 13.91 3.57 -7.85
C ALA A 21 15.22 3.01 -7.26
N GLU A 22 15.23 2.69 -5.96
CA GLU A 22 16.40 2.10 -5.30
C GLU A 22 16.74 0.72 -5.87
N VAL A 23 15.73 -0.10 -6.15
CA VAL A 23 15.92 -1.42 -6.79
C VAL A 23 16.10 -1.33 -8.31
N LYS A 24 16.06 -0.13 -8.89
CA LYS A 24 16.32 0.18 -10.31
C LYS A 24 15.32 -0.48 -11.28
N LEU A 25 14.09 -0.71 -10.83
CA LEU A 25 13.05 -1.36 -11.62
C LEU A 25 11.96 -0.40 -12.13
N THR A 26 12.09 0.91 -11.86
CA THR A 26 11.17 1.96 -12.33
C THR A 26 10.86 1.90 -13.83
N HIS A 27 11.83 1.51 -14.67
CA HIS A 27 11.67 1.39 -16.12
C HIS A 27 11.34 -0.03 -16.60
N VAL A 28 11.28 -0.99 -15.68
CA VAL A 28 10.91 -2.39 -15.94
C VAL A 28 9.44 -2.61 -15.63
N VAL A 29 8.94 -2.02 -14.54
CA VAL A 29 7.52 -2.09 -14.19
C VAL A 29 6.66 -1.33 -15.22
N PRO A 30 5.45 -1.82 -15.54
CA PRO A 30 4.59 -1.17 -16.53
C PRO A 30 4.00 0.17 -16.05
N PHE A 31 4.01 0.40 -14.74
CA PHE A 31 3.63 1.64 -14.09
C PHE A 31 4.15 1.64 -12.65
N LEU A 32 4.29 2.82 -12.08
CA LEU A 32 4.60 2.99 -10.67
C LEU A 32 3.33 2.79 -9.82
N LEU A 33 3.37 1.84 -8.89
CA LEU A 33 2.17 1.42 -8.15
C LEU A 33 1.64 2.53 -7.24
N GLU A 34 2.50 3.23 -6.51
CA GLU A 34 2.11 4.37 -5.67
C GLU A 34 1.38 5.45 -6.49
N ASP A 35 1.89 5.81 -7.67
CA ASP A 35 1.26 6.81 -8.54
C ASP A 35 -0.10 6.32 -9.05
N LYS A 36 -0.18 5.06 -9.50
CA LYS A 36 -1.43 4.50 -10.02
C LYS A 36 -2.52 4.40 -8.96
N LEU A 37 -2.13 4.14 -7.70
CA LEU A 37 -3.05 4.13 -6.58
C LEU A 37 -3.58 5.53 -6.27
N LYS A 38 -2.71 6.54 -6.22
CA LYS A 38 -3.10 7.96 -6.03
C LYS A 38 -4.03 8.44 -7.15
N GLU A 39 -3.72 8.13 -8.42
CA GLU A 39 -4.57 8.45 -9.58
C GLU A 39 -5.98 7.85 -9.44
N ARG A 40 -6.09 6.68 -8.81
CA ARG A 40 -7.36 5.97 -8.56
C ARG A 40 -8.09 6.42 -7.29
N GLY A 41 -7.67 7.54 -6.69
CA GLY A 41 -8.34 8.17 -5.55
C GLY A 41 -7.89 7.67 -4.17
N ALA A 42 -6.83 6.86 -4.11
CA ALA A 42 -6.29 6.40 -2.84
C ALA A 42 -5.66 7.54 -2.03
N LYS A 43 -5.86 7.52 -0.71
CA LYS A 43 -5.15 8.36 0.25
C LYS A 43 -3.87 7.64 0.66
N PHE A 44 -2.83 7.81 -0.14
CA PHE A 44 -1.57 7.09 0.04
C PHE A 44 -0.80 7.57 1.28
N GLU A 45 -0.41 6.65 2.15
CA GLU A 45 0.45 6.87 3.32
C GLU A 45 1.76 6.08 3.14
N LYS A 46 2.89 6.62 3.60
CA LYS A 46 4.18 5.92 3.55
C LYS A 46 5.11 6.36 4.68
N SER A 47 6.06 5.50 5.01
CA SER A 47 7.22 5.82 5.84
C SER A 47 8.49 5.88 4.98
N GLY A 48 9.63 6.16 5.62
CA GLY A 48 10.93 6.10 4.95
C GLY A 48 11.22 4.72 4.33
N LEU A 49 12.19 4.70 3.43
CA LEU A 49 12.65 3.49 2.71
C LEU A 49 12.89 2.32 3.67
N TRP A 50 12.35 1.16 3.33
CA TRP A 50 12.53 -0.10 4.07
C TRP A 50 12.04 -0.09 5.53
N GLN A 51 11.35 0.98 5.96
CA GLN A 51 10.71 1.02 7.26
C GLN A 51 9.43 0.19 7.26
N VAL A 52 9.14 -0.42 8.40
CA VAL A 52 7.88 -1.11 8.63
C VAL A 52 6.73 -0.09 8.59
N HIS A 53 5.78 -0.28 7.68
CA HIS A 53 4.57 0.52 7.59
C HIS A 53 3.41 -0.33 7.09
N ALA A 54 2.38 -0.49 7.94
CA ALA A 54 1.12 -1.10 7.57
C ALA A 54 -0.01 -0.10 7.80
N VAL A 55 -0.97 -0.06 6.87
CA VAL A 55 -2.17 0.78 6.96
C VAL A 55 -3.38 -0.12 7.06
N SER A 56 -4.31 0.22 7.95
CA SER A 56 -5.59 -0.46 8.11
C SER A 56 -6.72 0.56 8.00
N ASP A 57 -7.52 0.46 6.94
CA ASP A 57 -8.74 1.24 6.71
C ASP A 57 -9.93 0.30 6.56
N GLN A 58 -10.64 0.08 7.67
CA GLN A 58 -11.71 -0.91 7.78
C GLN A 58 -11.18 -2.29 7.37
N ARG A 59 -11.70 -2.88 6.28
CA ARG A 59 -11.32 -4.20 5.77
C ARG A 59 -10.20 -4.15 4.71
N VAL A 60 -9.61 -2.98 4.47
CA VAL A 60 -8.47 -2.82 3.56
C VAL A 60 -7.21 -2.70 4.40
N ILE A 61 -6.33 -3.69 4.29
CA ILE A 61 -5.06 -3.76 5.01
C ILE A 61 -3.94 -3.86 3.97
N THR A 62 -2.98 -2.95 4.04
CA THR A 62 -1.85 -2.89 3.11
C THR A 62 -0.53 -2.76 3.87
N GLY A 63 0.56 -3.21 3.27
CA GLY A 63 1.93 -3.04 3.77
C GLY A 63 2.84 -2.45 2.71
N GLN A 64 3.81 -1.63 3.12
CA GLN A 64 4.69 -0.91 2.21
C GLN A 64 5.68 -1.85 1.52
N ASN A 65 6.38 -2.68 2.30
CA ASN A 65 7.53 -3.45 1.85
C ASN A 65 7.60 -4.82 2.57
N PRO A 66 8.55 -5.70 2.23
CA PRO A 66 8.68 -7.02 2.87
C PRO A 66 8.81 -6.97 4.40
N GLN A 67 9.47 -5.93 4.94
CA GLN A 67 9.61 -5.73 6.39
C GLN A 67 8.25 -5.52 7.08
N SER A 68 7.25 -5.03 6.33
CA SER A 68 5.90 -4.78 6.81
C SER A 68 5.02 -6.03 6.90
N ALA A 69 5.47 -7.19 6.40
CA ALA A 69 4.67 -8.41 6.31
C ALA A 69 4.11 -8.87 7.68
N LYS A 70 4.93 -8.80 8.74
CA LYS A 70 4.49 -9.16 10.09
C LYS A 70 3.34 -8.25 10.57
N SER A 71 3.49 -6.94 10.44
CA SER A 71 2.47 -5.97 10.87
C SER A 71 1.17 -6.10 10.08
N VAL A 72 1.24 -6.42 8.78
CA VAL A 72 0.05 -6.75 7.98
C VAL A 72 -0.67 -7.97 8.57
N GLY A 73 0.06 -9.04 8.90
CA GLY A 73 -0.52 -10.24 9.51
C GLY A 73 -1.18 -9.99 10.86
N GLU A 74 -0.57 -9.14 11.70
CA GLU A 74 -1.11 -8.74 12.99
C GLU A 74 -2.42 -7.94 12.85
N GLU A 75 -2.48 -6.99 11.90
CA GLU A 75 -3.70 -6.23 11.61
C GLU A 75 -4.81 -7.12 11.01
N ILE A 76 -4.46 -8.09 10.16
CA ILE A 76 -5.44 -9.08 9.66
C ILE A 76 -6.04 -9.88 10.82
N LEU A 77 -5.20 -10.41 11.71
CA LEU A 77 -5.67 -11.19 12.86
C LEU A 77 -6.58 -10.35 13.77
N LYS A 78 -6.25 -9.08 13.96
CA LYS A 78 -7.06 -8.13 14.74
C LYS A 78 -8.41 -7.87 14.08
N GLU A 79 -8.46 -7.68 12.76
CA GLU A 79 -9.72 -7.48 12.02
C GLU A 79 -10.62 -8.72 12.07
N LEU A 80 -10.04 -9.93 12.02
CA LEU A 80 -10.80 -11.19 12.12
C LEU A 80 -11.35 -11.50 13.51
N LYS A 81 -10.85 -10.82 14.56
CA LYS A 81 -11.28 -11.00 15.95
C LYS A 81 -12.36 -10.00 16.40
N LYS A 82 -12.76 -9.08 15.51
CA LYS A 82 -13.86 -8.14 15.76
C LYS A 82 -15.21 -8.80 15.48
#